data_AF-A0A967H3H9-F1
#
_entry.id   AF-A0A967H3H9-F1
#
_cell.length_a   1.000
_cell.length_b   1.000
_cell.length_c   1.000
_cell.angle_alpha   90.00
_cell.angle_beta   90.00
_cell.angle_gamma   90.00
#
_symmetry.space_group_name_H-M   'P 1'
#
loop_
_entity.id
_entity.type
_entity.pdbx_description
1 polymer ?
#
loop_
_entity_poly.entity_id
_entity_poly.type
_entity_poly.pdbx_seq_one_letter_code
_entity_poly.pdbx_strand_id
1 'polypeptide(L)' 'YRVRRMTKKSVRVIEQLFQAFFDDVKIMPPQYQEVLTTSGTADDEAQRARTVADYIAGMTDRFAIREYQRVFDPAADS' A
#
# COMPACT_ATOMS: atom_id res chain seq x y z
N TYR A 1 -14.64 25.08 -6.87
CA TYR A 1 -13.47 24.97 -5.96
C TYR A 1 -13.50 23.72 -5.04
N ARG A 2 -13.93 22.54 -5.51
CA ARG A 2 -14.10 21.34 -4.65
C ARG A 2 -13.09 20.21 -4.92
N VAL A 3 -12.45 20.21 -6.10
CA VAL A 3 -11.60 19.10 -6.57
C VAL A 3 -10.15 19.18 -6.07
N ARG A 4 -9.63 20.38 -5.77
CA ARG A 4 -8.21 20.57 -5.41
C ARG A 4 -7.82 20.15 -3.98
N ARG A 5 -8.79 19.87 -3.11
CA ARG A 5 -8.54 19.46 -1.71
C ARG A 5 -8.49 17.94 -1.53
N MET A 6 -9.11 17.14 -2.39
CA MET A 6 -9.03 15.67 -2.33
C MET A 6 -7.63 15.17 -2.72
N THR A 7 -7.03 15.77 -3.75
CA THR A 7 -5.75 15.32 -4.32
C THR A 7 -4.60 15.31 -3.31
N LYS A 8 -4.46 16.35 -2.47
CA LYS A 8 -3.37 16.41 -1.48
C LYS A 8 -3.51 15.36 -0.37
N LYS A 9 -4.75 15.00 -0.01
CA LYS A 9 -5.00 13.95 0.99
C LYS A 9 -4.70 12.58 0.40
N SER A 10 -5.08 12.35 -0.86
CA SER A 10 -4.81 11.08 -1.57
C SER A 10 -3.31 10.81 -1.71
N VAL A 11 -2.50 11.81 -2.08
CA VAL A 11 -1.05 11.64 -2.21
C VAL A 11 -0.43 11.19 -0.89
N ARG A 12 -0.77 11.86 0.22
CA ARG A 12 -0.24 11.50 1.55
C ARG A 12 -0.71 10.11 2.02
N VAL A 13 -1.91 9.69 1.63
CA VAL A 13 -2.41 8.34 1.92
C VAL A 13 -1.60 7.30 1.16
N ILE A 14 -1.34 7.54 -0.13
CA ILE A 14 -0.55 6.64 -0.98
C ILE A 14 0.89 6.54 -0.48
N GLU A 15 1.53 7.67 -0.13
CA GLU A 15 2.90 7.67 0.40
C GLU A 15 3.02 6.84 1.69
N GLN A 16 2.06 6.99 2.61
CA GLN A 16 2.08 6.22 3.86
C GLN A 16 1.79 4.74 3.64
N LEU A 17 0.85 4.40 2.74
CA LEU A 17 0.61 3.01 2.34
C LEU A 17 1.85 2.39 1.71
N PHE A 18 2.52 3.11 0.82
CA PHE A 18 3.75 2.66 0.19
C PHE A 18 4.81 2.33 1.24
N GLN A 19 5.06 3.25 2.17
CA GLN A 19 6.04 3.04 3.23
C GLN A 19 5.65 1.86 4.12
N ALA A 20 4.40 1.75 4.56
CA ALA A 20 3.95 0.63 5.39
C ALA A 20 4.14 -0.73 4.72
N PHE A 21 3.77 -0.85 3.44
CA PHE A 21 3.94 -2.09 2.68
C PHE A 21 5.39 -2.39 2.32
N PHE A 22 6.22 -1.36 2.15
CA PHE A 22 7.64 -1.51 1.88
C PHE A 22 8.42 -1.94 3.13
N ASP A 23 8.09 -1.37 4.30
CA ASP A 23 8.70 -1.71 5.58
C ASP A 23 8.26 -3.10 6.07
N ASP A 24 6.96 -3.43 5.90
CA ASP A 24 6.43 -4.74 6.27
C ASP A 24 5.53 -5.33 5.18
N VAL A 25 6.13 -6.24 4.41
CA VAL A 25 5.48 -7.00 3.34
C VAL A 25 4.31 -7.82 3.87
N LYS A 26 4.27 -8.21 5.15
CA LYS A 26 3.19 -9.03 5.73
C LYS A 26 1.85 -8.30 5.80
N ILE A 27 1.88 -6.97 5.71
CA ILE A 27 0.68 -6.13 5.69
C ILE A 27 0.00 -6.17 4.30
N MET A 28 0.76 -6.49 3.25
CA MET A 28 0.23 -6.60 1.88
C MET A 28 -0.73 -7.80 1.73
N PRO A 29 -1.59 -7.81 0.71
CA PRO A 29 -2.41 -8.99 0.42
C PRO A 29 -1.54 -10.23 0.09
N PRO A 30 -1.99 -11.44 0.44
CA PRO A 30 -1.21 -12.68 0.33
C PRO A 30 -0.67 -12.93 -1.08
N GLN A 31 -1.46 -12.62 -2.11
CA GLN A 31 -1.05 -12.74 -3.52
C GLN A 31 0.23 -11.95 -3.88
N TYR A 32 0.50 -10.81 -3.22
CA TYR A 32 1.73 -10.02 -3.43
C TYR A 32 2.87 -10.48 -2.53
N GLN A 33 2.54 -11.00 -1.34
CA GLN A 33 3.53 -11.66 -0.47
C GLN A 33 4.11 -12.91 -1.14
N GLU A 34 3.26 -13.70 -1.81
CA GLU A 34 3.67 -14.90 -2.54
C GLU A 34 4.61 -14.57 -3.70
N VAL A 35 4.40 -13.45 -4.39
CA VAL A 35 5.32 -12.98 -5.45
C VAL A 35 6.71 -12.71 -4.86
N LEU A 36 6.79 -12.00 -3.74
CA LEU A 36 8.09 -11.68 -3.10
C LEU A 36 8.76 -12.90 -2.48
N THR A 37 7.96 -13.84 -1.94
CA THR A 37 8.46 -15.06 -1.30
C THR A 37 8.92 -16.10 -2.32
N THR A 38 8.15 -16.29 -3.39
CA THR A 38 8.41 -17.32 -4.42
C THR A 38 9.59 -16.95 -5.31
N SER A 39 9.77 -15.66 -5.60
CA SER A 39 10.89 -15.18 -6.40
C SER A 39 12.23 -15.24 -5.65
N GLY A 40 12.24 -15.45 -4.32
CA GLY A 40 13.45 -15.35 -3.50
C GLY A 40 14.01 -13.93 -3.41
N THR A 41 13.27 -12.95 -3.93
CA THR A 41 13.65 -11.54 -4.03
C THR A 41 13.10 -10.72 -2.87
N ALA A 42 12.74 -11.37 -1.75
CA ALA A 42 12.28 -10.68 -0.56
C ALA A 42 13.34 -9.72 0.00
N ASP A 43 14.62 -10.00 -0.26
CA ASP A 43 15.75 -9.12 0.09
C ASP A 43 16.03 -8.03 -0.98
N ASP A 44 15.47 -8.15 -2.19
CA ASP A 44 15.63 -7.16 -3.25
C ASP A 44 14.68 -5.96 -3.05
N GLU A 45 15.23 -4.87 -2.52
CA GLU A 45 14.50 -3.61 -2.32
C GLU A 45 13.83 -3.10 -3.61
N ALA A 46 14.51 -3.21 -4.75
CA ALA A 46 13.96 -2.76 -6.03
C ALA A 46 12.73 -3.56 -6.46
N GLN A 47 12.73 -4.88 -6.24
CA GLN A 47 11.61 -5.74 -6.59
C GLN A 47 10.45 -5.52 -5.62
N ARG A 48 10.73 -5.38 -4.32
CA ARG A 48 9.74 -5.00 -3.31
C ARG A 48 9.08 -3.67 -3.64
N ALA A 49 9.86 -2.64 -3.94
CA ALA A 49 9.34 -1.33 -4.32
C ALA A 49 8.43 -1.41 -5.57
N ARG A 50 8.82 -2.19 -6.58
CA ARG A 50 8.01 -2.40 -7.79
C ARG A 50 6.68 -3.10 -7.45
N THR A 51 6.72 -4.19 -6.69
CA THR A 51 5.52 -4.93 -6.29
C THR A 51 4.55 -4.07 -5.49
N VAL A 52 5.05 -3.27 -4.54
CA VAL A 52 4.25 -2.31 -3.77
C VAL A 52 3.68 -1.22 -4.68
N ALA A 53 4.48 -0.68 -5.59
CA ALA A 53 4.05 0.34 -6.54
C ALA A 53 2.95 -0.18 -7.49
N ASP A 54 3.07 -1.42 -7.98
CA ASP A 54 2.07 -2.06 -8.83
C ASP A 54 0.74 -2.25 -8.09
N TYR A 55 0.81 -2.66 -6.81
CA TYR A 55 -0.37 -2.78 -5.98
C TYR A 55 -1.06 -1.42 -5.76
N ILE A 56 -0.29 -0.37 -5.50
CA ILE A 56 -0.79 0.99 -5.29
C ILE A 56 -1.33 1.62 -6.59
N ALA A 57 -0.68 1.39 -7.73
CA ALA A 57 -1.10 1.90 -9.03
C ALA A 57 -2.47 1.32 -9.47
N GLY A 58 -2.82 0.13 -8.98
CA GLY A 58 -4.14 -0.48 -9.18
C GLY A 58 -5.24 0.11 -8.29
N MET A 59 -4.90 0.98 -7.32
CA MET A 59 -5.88 1.55 -6.39
C MET A 59 -6.57 2.78 -6.96
N THR A 60 -7.88 2.89 -6.70
CA THR A 60 -8.60 4.16 -6.83
C THR A 60 -8.50 4.96 -5.52
N ASP A 61 -8.69 6.28 -5.54
CA ASP A 61 -8.65 7.12 -4.34
C ASP A 61 -9.50 6.55 -3.18
N ARG A 62 -10.70 6.04 -3.50
CA ARG A 62 -11.62 5.47 -2.51
C ARG A 62 -11.15 4.12 -1.95
N PHE A 63 -10.42 3.35 -2.75
CA PHE A 63 -9.81 2.11 -2.28
C PHE A 63 -8.60 2.40 -1.39
N ALA A 64 -7.72 3.30 -1.81
CA ALA A 64 -6.55 3.72 -1.02
C ALA A 64 -6.95 4.28 0.36
N ILE A 65 -8.02 5.08 0.44
CA ILE A 65 -8.52 5.58 1.74
C ILE A 65 -9.01 4.44 2.64
N ARG A 66 -9.72 3.45 2.08
CA ARG A 66 -10.19 2.29 2.86
C ARG A 66 -9.02 1.41 3.32
N GLU A 67 -8.06 1.17 2.44
CA GLU A 67 -6.90 0.37 2.76
C GLU A 67 -6.03 1.05 3.81
N TYR A 68 -5.87 2.37 3.72
CA TYR A 68 -5.20 3.16 4.75
C TYR A 68 -5.91 3.07 6.10
N GLN A 69 -7.24 3.11 6.12
CA GLN A 69 -7.98 2.86 7.36
C GLN A 69 -7.74 1.44 7.87
N ARG A 70 -7.76 0.41 7.03
CA ARG A 70 -7.50 -0.97 7.46
C ARG A 70 -6.09 -1.15 8.06
N VAL A 71 -5.09 -0.50 7.47
CA VAL A 71 -3.69 -0.66 7.87
C VAL A 71 -3.33 0.20 9.09
N PHE A 72 -3.90 1.40 9.21
CA PHE A 72 -3.53 2.37 10.24
C PHE A 72 -4.59 2.56 11.34
N ASP A 73 -5.79 1.99 11.20
CA ASP A 73 -6.84 2.04 12.24
C ASP A 73 -6.84 0.73 13.05
N PRO A 74 -6.31 0.73 14.28
CA PRO A 74 -6.27 -0.45 15.13
C PRO A 74 -7.65 -0.87 15.67
N ALA A 75 -8.73 -0.09 15.44
CA ALA A 75 -10.07 -0.42 15.92
C ALA A 75 -10.89 -1.31 14.96
N ALA A 76 -10.36 -1.64 13.78
CA ALA A 76 -11.03 -2.53 12.83
C ALA A 76 -10.94 -4.03 13.21
N ASP A 77 -10.13 -4.36 14.21
CA ASP A 77 -9.86 -5.73 14.70
C ASP A 77 -10.21 -5.92 16.20
N SER A 78 -11.08 -5.08 16.77
CA SER A 78 -11.59 -5.22 18.16
C SER A 78 -13.07 -5.58 18.22
#